data_AF-A0A5S3YNL4-F1
#
_entry.id   AF-A0A5S3YNL4-F1
#
_cell.length_a   1.000
_cell.length_b   1.000
_cell.length_c   1.000
_cell.angle_alpha   90.00
_cell.angle_beta   90.00
_cell.angle_gamma   90.00
#
_symmetry.space_group_name_H-M   'P 1'
#
loop_
_entity.id
_entity.type
_entity.pdbx_description
1 polymer ?
#
loop_
_entity_poly.entity_id
_entity_poly.type
_entity_poly.pdbx_seq_one_letter_code
_entity_poly.pdbx_strand_id
1 'polypeptide(L)'
;QLINRRKEFDGTNVEFCRRHGISMTSFYKHQASIRSRSTNNFIQVKTTTEQTRFESHAELQFDVRSGTLTLPMSLPVEQVVAIVRGLLR
;
A
#
# COMPACT_ATOMS: atom_id res chain seq x y z
N GLN A 1 -10.53 13.14 -22.32
CA GLN A 1 -10.05 13.25 -20.92
C GLN A 1 -10.89 12.35 -19.99
N LEU A 2 -10.72 11.03 -20.05
CA LEU A 2 -11.51 10.09 -19.23
C LEU A 2 -11.10 10.12 -17.75
N ILE A 3 -9.81 10.37 -17.46
CA ILE A 3 -9.32 10.51 -16.08
C ILE A 3 -9.86 11.76 -15.38
N ASN A 4 -10.15 12.84 -16.12
CA ASN A 4 -10.79 14.02 -15.53
C ASN A 4 -12.26 13.74 -15.19
N ARG A 5 -12.98 13.03 -16.07
CA ARG A 5 -14.34 12.55 -15.78
C ARG A 5 -14.41 11.54 -14.64
N ARG A 6 -13.32 10.81 -14.37
CA ARG A 6 -13.22 9.96 -13.16
C ARG A 6 -13.20 10.80 -11.88
N LYS A 7 -12.63 12.01 -11.88
CA LYS A 7 -12.62 12.86 -10.68
C LYS A 7 -14.02 13.32 -10.28
N GLU A 8 -14.94 13.35 -11.24
CA GLU A 8 -16.35 13.73 -11.09
C GLU A 8 -17.26 12.51 -10.87
N PHE A 9 -16.68 11.30 -10.79
CA PHE A 9 -17.41 10.06 -10.64
C PHE A 9 -17.40 9.59 -9.18
N ASP A 10 -18.58 9.46 -8.59
CA ASP A 10 -18.78 9.14 -7.17
C ASP A 10 -18.69 7.63 -6.87
N GLY A 11 -18.47 6.79 -7.89
CA GLY A 11 -18.40 5.34 -7.76
C GLY A 11 -16.97 4.77 -7.81
N THR A 12 -16.86 3.45 -7.71
CA THR A 12 -15.56 2.78 -7.75
C THR A 12 -14.91 2.82 -9.14
N ASN A 13 -13.58 2.65 -9.20
CA ASN A 13 -12.86 2.55 -10.48
C ASN A 13 -13.38 1.37 -11.33
N VAL A 14 -13.86 0.31 -10.69
CA VAL A 14 -14.46 -0.87 -11.35
C VAL A 14 -15.75 -0.48 -12.06
N GLU A 15 -16.64 0.25 -11.39
CA GLU A 15 -17.90 0.73 -11.97
C GLU A 15 -17.67 1.76 -13.08
N PHE A 16 -16.68 2.64 -12.91
CA PHE A 16 -16.27 3.59 -13.93
C PHE A 16 -15.78 2.88 -15.20
N CYS A 17 -14.89 1.90 -15.04
CA CYS A 17 -14.36 1.10 -16.15
C CYS A 17 -15.48 0.33 -16.87
N ARG A 18 -16.39 -0.27 -16.11
CA ARG A 18 -17.57 -0.98 -16.65
C ARG A 18 -18.50 -0.06 -17.44
N ARG A 19 -18.81 1.14 -16.90
CA ARG A 19 -19.72 2.11 -17.52
C ARG A 19 -19.16 2.69 -18.82
N HIS A 20 -17.85 2.83 -18.91
CA HIS A 20 -17.18 3.43 -20.07
C HIS A 20 -16.54 2.41 -21.02
N GLY A 21 -16.74 1.10 -20.79
CA GLY A 21 -16.19 0.04 -21.65
C GLY A 21 -14.65 0.01 -21.67
N ILE A 22 -14.01 0.43 -20.58
CA ILE A 22 -12.56 0.52 -20.48
C ILE A 22 -12.04 -0.69 -19.71
N SER A 23 -11.00 -1.36 -20.22
CA SER A 23 -10.29 -2.38 -19.46
C SER A 23 -9.60 -1.76 -18.24
N MET A 24 -9.75 -2.40 -17.08
CA MET A 24 -9.11 -1.97 -15.82
C MET A 24 -7.60 -1.78 -16.01
N THR A 25 -6.96 -2.68 -16.75
CA THR A 25 -5.53 -2.65 -17.06
C THR A 25 -5.15 -1.40 -17.85
N SER A 26 -5.95 -1.04 -18.87
CA SER A 26 -5.74 0.17 -19.67
C SER A 26 -5.96 1.43 -18.83
N PHE A 27 -6.94 1.42 -17.93
CA PHE A 27 -7.21 2.53 -17.02
C PHE A 27 -6.03 2.79 -16.08
N TYR A 28 -5.52 1.75 -15.41
CA TYR A 28 -4.37 1.87 -14.50
C TYR A 28 -3.07 2.21 -15.25
N LYS A 29 -2.85 1.65 -16.46
CA LYS A 29 -1.69 2.02 -17.31
C LYS A 29 -1.72 3.50 -17.66
N HIS A 30 -2.89 4.03 -18.02
CA HIS A 30 -3.04 5.45 -18.35
C HIS A 30 -2.88 6.34 -17.12
N GLN A 31 -3.40 5.93 -15.95
CA GLN A 31 -3.20 6.65 -14.69
C GLN A 31 -1.72 6.69 -14.27
N ALA A 32 -1.00 5.57 -14.41
CA ALA A 32 0.43 5.50 -14.16
C ALA A 32 1.23 6.39 -15.11
N SER A 33 0.86 6.44 -16.40
CA SER A 33 1.50 7.30 -17.40
C SER A 33 1.31 8.79 -17.12
N ILE A 34 0.14 9.22 -16.62
CA ILE A 34 -0.06 10.63 -16.20
C ILE A 34 0.78 10.95 -14.97
N ARG A 35 0.84 10.03 -13.99
CA ARG A 35 1.70 10.18 -12.82
C ARG A 35 3.17 10.27 -13.22
N SER A 36 3.64 9.40 -14.10
CA SER A 36 5.04 9.40 -14.58
C SER A 36 5.39 10.67 -15.35
N ARG A 37 4.43 11.24 -16.10
CA ARG A 37 4.63 12.51 -16.81
C ARG A 37 4.67 13.72 -15.86
N SER A 38 3.99 13.63 -14.72
CA SER A 38 4.06 14.63 -13.64
C SER A 38 5.35 14.52 -12.81
N THR A 39 6.03 13.37 -12.82
CA THR A 39 7.29 13.13 -12.11
C THR A 39 8.53 13.29 -12.99
N ASN A 40 8.46 14.09 -14.08
CA ASN A 40 9.60 14.35 -14.97
C ASN A 40 10.75 15.15 -14.29
N ASN A 41 10.62 15.46 -12.99
CA ASN A 41 11.72 15.82 -12.09
C ASN A 41 12.29 14.53 -11.51
N PHE A 42 13.13 13.85 -12.30
CA PHE A 42 13.73 12.57 -11.97
C PHE A 42 14.61 12.65 -10.71
N ILE A 43 14.22 11.95 -9.64
CA ILE A 43 15.20 11.29 -8.77
C ILE A 43 15.24 9.83 -9.23
N GLN A 44 16.34 9.47 -9.87
CA GLN A 44 16.65 8.10 -10.23
C GLN A 44 16.93 7.32 -8.95
N VAL A 45 15.88 6.80 -8.31
CA VAL A 45 16.04 5.89 -7.19
C VAL A 45 16.53 4.57 -7.77
N LYS A 46 17.82 4.26 -7.58
CA LYS A 46 18.30 2.88 -7.72
C LYS A 46 17.49 2.06 -6.73
N THR A 47 16.49 1.34 -7.21
CA THR A 47 15.80 0.33 -6.43
C THR A 47 16.78 -0.79 -6.16
N THR A 48 17.59 -0.64 -5.12
CA THR A 48 18.09 -1.79 -4.39
C THR A 48 16.84 -2.40 -3.77
N THR A 49 16.29 -3.42 -4.40
CA THR A 49 15.37 -4.35 -3.76
C THR A 49 16.12 -4.98 -2.59
N GLU A 50 16.11 -4.31 -1.44
CA GLU A 50 16.08 -5.03 -0.18
C GLU A 50 14.77 -5.81 -0.20
N GLN A 51 14.83 -7.04 -0.71
CA GLN A 51 13.92 -8.07 -0.27
C GLN A 51 14.11 -8.15 1.24
N THR A 52 13.31 -7.39 1.99
CA THR A 52 12.99 -7.76 3.36
C THR A 52 12.21 -9.05 3.22
N ARG A 53 12.96 -10.15 3.17
CA ARG A 53 12.46 -11.50 3.33
C ARG A 53 11.83 -11.47 4.72
N PHE A 54 10.51 -11.24 4.76
CA PHE A 54 9.74 -11.53 5.95
C PHE A 54 9.81 -13.05 6.08
N GLU A 55 10.84 -13.52 6.77
CA GLU A 55 10.88 -14.87 7.30
C GLU A 55 9.61 -15.03 8.13
N SER A 56 8.72 -15.87 7.62
CA SER A 56 7.70 -16.52 8.41
C SER A 56 8.35 -17.03 9.69
N HIS A 57 7.81 -16.66 10.86
CA HIS A 57 7.61 -17.50 12.06
C HIS A 57 7.43 -16.64 13.32
N ALA A 58 6.40 -15.79 13.31
CA ALA A 58 5.85 -15.15 14.51
C ALA A 58 4.52 -14.49 14.12
N GLU A 59 3.40 -15.20 14.29
CA GLU A 59 2.08 -14.64 14.00
C GLU A 59 1.73 -13.60 15.07
N LEU A 60 2.05 -12.34 14.81
CA LEU A 60 1.60 -11.20 15.59
C LEU A 60 0.10 -11.00 15.32
N GLN A 61 -0.73 -11.04 16.36
CA GLN A 61 -2.17 -10.84 16.21
C GLN A 61 -2.60 -9.55 16.93
N PHE A 62 -3.26 -8.66 16.20
CA PHE A 62 -3.85 -7.44 16.74
C PHE A 62 -5.38 -7.52 16.68
N ASP A 63 -6.03 -7.51 17.84
CA ASP A 63 -7.48 -7.43 17.95
C ASP A 63 -7.90 -5.95 17.94
N VAL A 64 -8.59 -5.54 16.87
CA VAL A 64 -9.05 -4.16 16.66
C VAL A 64 -10.20 -3.80 17.61
N ARG A 65 -10.98 -4.77 18.10
CA ARG A 65 -12.13 -4.54 18.98
C ARG A 65 -11.68 -4.31 20.42
N SER A 66 -10.67 -5.04 20.88
CA SER A 66 -10.13 -4.90 22.24
C SER A 66 -8.87 -4.02 22.31
N GLY A 67 -8.28 -3.67 21.16
CA GLY A 67 -7.01 -2.94 21.08
C GLY A 67 -5.81 -3.76 21.59
N THR A 68 -5.93 -5.10 21.61
CA THR A 68 -4.91 -5.97 22.19
C THR A 68 -3.95 -6.48 21.13
N LEU A 69 -2.65 -6.30 21.38
CA LEU A 69 -1.58 -6.88 20.56
C LEU A 69 -1.01 -8.12 21.26
N THR A 70 -1.14 -9.28 20.64
CA THR A 70 -0.60 -10.55 21.12
C THR A 70 0.74 -10.81 20.45
N LEU A 71 1.79 -10.96 21.26
CA LEU A 71 3.16 -11.22 20.81
C LEU A 71 3.51 -12.70 21.01
N PRO A 72 4.09 -13.37 20.00
CA PRO A 72 4.52 -14.76 20.16
C PRO A 72 5.74 -14.86 21.08
N MET A 73 5.84 -15.95 21.85
CA MET A 73 6.96 -16.17 22.78
C MET A 73 8.32 -16.35 22.08
N SER A 74 8.32 -16.66 20.78
CA SER A 74 9.52 -16.72 19.96
C SER A 74 10.06 -15.35 19.56
N LEU A 75 9.34 -14.26 19.85
CA LEU A 75 9.75 -12.92 19.45
C LEU A 75 10.95 -12.44 20.28
N PRO A 76 12.06 -12.00 19.64
CA PRO A 76 13.21 -11.47 20.37
C PRO A 76 12.85 -10.24 21.20
N VAL A 77 13.43 -10.13 22.39
CA VAL A 77 13.18 -9.02 23.34
C VAL A 77 13.42 -7.65 22.70
N GLU A 78 14.45 -7.52 21.87
CA GLU A 78 14.75 -6.26 21.17
C GLU A 78 13.60 -5.79 20.27
N GLN A 79 12.89 -6.73 19.64
CA GLN A 79 11.73 -6.40 18.81
C GLN A 79 10.53 -6.00 19.66
N VAL A 80 10.32 -6.64 20.82
CA VAL A 80 9.29 -6.23 21.79
C VAL A 80 9.53 -4.79 22.24
N VAL A 81 10.78 -4.46 22.60
CA VAL A 81 11.15 -3.10 23.03
C VAL A 81 10.93 -2.09 21.91
N ALA A 82 11.28 -2.42 20.67
CA ALA A 82 11.04 -1.55 19.51
C ALA A 82 9.54 -1.29 19.29
N ILE A 83 8.70 -2.33 19.39
CA ILE A 83 7.23 -2.22 19.26
C ILE A 83 6.67 -1.30 20.35
N VAL A 84 7.02 -1.53 21.62
CA VAL A 84 6.54 -0.72 22.74
C VAL A 84 6.97 0.75 22.59
N ARG A 85 8.22 1.01 22.21
CA ARG A 85 8.70 2.38 21.95
C ARG A 85 7.95 3.05 20.80
N GLY A 86 7.58 2.31 19.76
CA GLY A 86 6.82 2.82 18.62
C GLY A 86 5.39 3.23 18.98
N LEU A 87 4.76 2.54 19.92
CA LEU A 87 3.39 2.82 20.37
C LEU A 87 3.29 4.00 21.35
N LEU A 88 4.39 4.35 22.00
CA LEU A 88 4.45 5.46 22.98
C LEU A 88 4.80 6.81 22.34
N ARG A 89 4.93 6.89 21.01
CA ARG A 89 5.12 8.14 20.26
C ARG A 89 3.80 8.70 19.78
#